data_AF-A0A524KQM8-F1
#
_entry.id   AF-A0A524KQM8-F1
#
_cell.length_a   1.000
_cell.length_b   1.000
_cell.length_c   1.000
_cell.angle_alpha   90.00
_cell.angle_beta   90.00
_cell.angle_gamma   90.00
#
_symmetry.space_group_name_H-M   'P 1'
#
loop_
_entity.id
_entity.type
_entity.pdbx_description
1 polymer ?
#
loop_
_entity_poly.entity_id
_entity_poly.type
_entity_poly.pdbx_seq_one_letter_code
_entity_poly.pdbx_strand_id
1 'polypeptide(L)'
;FVGGGNMAKGEALFEKVKKSFFGPFRVSVMLDSNGSNTTAAAGVALLAKAKSLTGKKALVLAGTGPVGMRAAGFLGMEGADVTITSRTKERAEEAAKVIEKRFGIKVKGAAGSNDEERAAAAKDANVIFAAGAIGVQLLPKSAWPDNPNVEMVADVNAQPPLGIEGIQATDKGKDYNGKVAFGALGVGGLKLKLHRACIGKMFESADGMFDAEEIYALAKEMA
;
A
#
# COMPACT_ATOMS: atom_id res chain seq x y z
N PHE A 1 0.12 -13.68 -16.33
CA PHE A 1 0.58 -12.58 -15.45
C PHE A 1 0.59 -11.29 -16.25
N VAL A 2 -0.01 -10.22 -15.74
CA VAL A 2 -0.03 -8.87 -16.32
C VAL A 2 0.85 -7.96 -15.47
N GLY A 3 1.84 -7.32 -16.08
CA GLY A 3 2.83 -6.48 -15.41
C GLY A 3 3.02 -5.11 -16.06
N GLY A 4 4.22 -4.56 -15.96
CA GLY A 4 4.59 -3.24 -16.51
C GLY A 4 4.59 -2.11 -15.48
N GLY A 5 5.10 -0.94 -15.87
CA GLY A 5 5.29 0.21 -14.97
C GLY A 5 4.11 1.18 -14.88
N ASN A 6 3.03 0.97 -15.62
CA ASN A 6 1.85 1.84 -15.62
C ASN A 6 0.62 1.06 -15.16
N MET A 7 0.10 1.39 -13.98
CA MET A 7 -0.98 0.65 -13.35
C MET A 7 -2.28 0.69 -14.16
N ALA A 8 -2.68 1.86 -14.68
CA ALA A 8 -3.91 1.99 -15.46
C ALA A 8 -3.86 1.17 -16.76
N LYS A 9 -2.70 1.10 -17.42
CA LYS A 9 -2.51 0.22 -18.59
C LYS A 9 -2.54 -1.26 -18.18
N GLY A 10 -1.97 -1.61 -17.03
CA GLY A 10 -2.03 -2.95 -16.46
C GLY A 10 -3.46 -3.40 -16.18
N GLU A 11 -4.25 -2.57 -15.50
CA GLU A 11 -5.68 -2.80 -15.23
C GLU A 11 -6.49 -2.95 -16.54
N ALA A 12 -6.29 -2.06 -17.51
CA ALA A 12 -6.97 -2.14 -18.79
C ALA A 12 -6.64 -3.44 -19.55
N LEU A 13 -5.39 -3.89 -19.52
CA LEU A 13 -4.99 -5.17 -20.12
C LEU A 13 -5.57 -6.36 -19.35
N PHE A 14 -5.54 -6.32 -18.01
CA PHE A 14 -6.12 -7.36 -17.17
C PHE A 14 -7.61 -7.54 -17.44
N GLU A 15 -8.38 -6.45 -17.55
CA GLU A 15 -9.79 -6.49 -17.94
C GLU A 15 -9.99 -7.07 -19.35
N LYS A 16 -9.15 -6.71 -20.33
CA LYS A 16 -9.22 -7.28 -21.68
C LYS A 16 -8.95 -8.78 -21.69
N VAL A 17 -7.98 -9.25 -20.91
CA VAL A 17 -7.69 -10.69 -20.77
C VAL A 17 -8.92 -11.40 -20.20
N LYS A 18 -9.50 -10.92 -19.09
CA LYS A 18 -10.71 -11.52 -18.50
C LYS A 18 -11.88 -11.56 -19.50
N LYS A 19 -12.09 -10.49 -20.26
CA LYS A 19 -13.17 -10.41 -21.28
C LYS A 19 -12.94 -11.33 -22.49
N SER A 20 -11.72 -11.80 -22.71
CA SER A 20 -11.42 -12.73 -23.81
C SER A 20 -11.77 -14.18 -23.49
N PHE A 21 -11.97 -14.50 -22.20
CA PHE A 21 -12.38 -15.82 -21.76
C PHE A 21 -13.88 -16.06 -22.00
N PHE A 22 -14.25 -17.32 -22.29
CA PHE A 22 -15.64 -17.73 -22.47
C PHE A 22 -15.85 -19.18 -22.00
N GLY A 23 -16.94 -19.46 -21.28
CA GLY A 23 -17.22 -20.79 -20.74
C GLY A 23 -16.01 -21.37 -19.96
N PRO A 24 -15.64 -22.64 -20.16
CA PRO A 24 -14.45 -23.25 -19.53
C PRO A 24 -13.13 -22.88 -20.21
N PHE A 25 -13.14 -22.13 -21.32
CA PHE A 25 -11.93 -21.73 -22.05
C PHE A 25 -11.31 -20.49 -21.38
N ARG A 26 -10.60 -20.76 -20.28
CA ARG A 26 -9.95 -19.75 -19.44
C ARG A 26 -8.71 -20.32 -18.76
N VAL A 27 -7.87 -19.42 -18.27
CA VAL A 27 -6.73 -19.73 -17.41
C VAL A 27 -6.69 -18.73 -16.28
N SER A 28 -6.02 -19.08 -15.18
CA SER A 28 -5.78 -18.14 -14.10
C SER A 28 -4.95 -16.94 -14.56
N VAL A 29 -5.21 -15.75 -14.00
CA VAL A 29 -4.53 -14.51 -14.36
C VAL A 29 -4.22 -13.71 -13.10
N MET A 30 -3.05 -13.10 -13.05
CA MET A 30 -2.62 -12.20 -11.98
C MET A 30 -2.23 -10.84 -12.54
N LEU A 31 -2.52 -9.76 -11.80
CA LEU A 31 -2.07 -8.39 -12.07
C LEU A 31 -1.13 -7.90 -10.95
N ASP A 32 0.08 -7.48 -11.30
CA ASP A 32 1.05 -6.91 -10.33
C ASP A 32 2.07 -5.97 -10.99
N SER A 33 1.60 -4.86 -11.56
CA SER A 33 2.44 -3.84 -12.21
C SER A 33 3.49 -3.24 -11.25
N ASN A 34 4.77 -3.53 -11.49
CA ASN A 34 5.90 -3.17 -10.62
C ASN A 34 5.71 -3.54 -9.13
N GLY A 35 4.97 -4.62 -8.85
CA GLY A 35 4.73 -5.03 -7.46
C GLY A 35 3.70 -4.17 -6.72
N SER A 36 2.83 -3.45 -7.43
CA SER A 36 1.83 -2.56 -6.83
C SER A 36 0.93 -3.26 -5.82
N ASN A 37 0.28 -4.36 -6.25
CA ASN A 37 -0.63 -5.14 -5.42
C ASN A 37 0.15 -5.86 -4.31
N THR A 38 1.21 -6.59 -4.66
CA THR A 38 1.91 -7.44 -3.68
C THR A 38 2.66 -6.65 -2.60
N THR A 39 3.23 -5.48 -2.94
CA THR A 39 3.95 -4.64 -1.96
C THR A 39 2.98 -3.96 -1.00
N ALA A 40 1.90 -3.36 -1.54
CA ALA A 40 0.87 -2.74 -0.72
C ALA A 40 0.17 -3.77 0.18
N ALA A 41 -0.19 -4.93 -0.38
CA ALA A 41 -0.85 -6.00 0.36
C ALA A 41 0.02 -6.51 1.51
N ALA A 42 1.30 -6.76 1.26
CA ALA A 42 2.23 -7.19 2.31
C ALA A 42 2.38 -6.13 3.41
N GLY A 43 2.55 -4.86 3.05
CA GLY A 43 2.73 -3.78 4.03
C GLY A 43 1.48 -3.58 4.90
N VAL A 44 0.29 -3.56 4.29
CA VAL A 44 -0.97 -3.37 5.02
C VAL A 44 -1.32 -4.61 5.85
N ALA A 45 -1.08 -5.82 5.35
CA ALA A 45 -1.33 -7.05 6.12
C ALA A 45 -0.43 -7.14 7.37
N LEU A 46 0.84 -6.71 7.28
CA LEU A 46 1.74 -6.62 8.42
C LEU A 46 1.25 -5.60 9.46
N LEU A 47 0.76 -4.44 9.01
CA LEU A 47 0.15 -3.43 9.90
C LEU A 47 -1.10 -3.99 10.59
N ALA A 48 -2.01 -4.62 9.82
CA ALA A 48 -3.25 -5.21 10.32
C ALA A 48 -2.99 -6.34 11.34
N LYS A 49 -1.92 -7.12 11.13
CA LYS A 49 -1.48 -8.14 12.08
C LYS A 49 -0.92 -7.55 13.36
N ALA A 50 -0.22 -6.41 13.27
CA ALA A 50 0.40 -5.78 14.43
C ALA A 50 -0.65 -5.13 15.36
N LYS A 51 -1.59 -4.37 14.80
CA LYS A 51 -2.71 -3.76 15.55
C LYS A 51 -3.94 -3.60 14.64
N SER A 52 -5.12 -3.55 15.25
CA SER A 52 -6.37 -3.30 14.51
C SER A 52 -6.34 -1.94 13.80
N LEU A 53 -6.78 -1.93 12.55
CA LEU A 53 -6.89 -0.74 11.69
C LEU A 53 -8.30 -0.13 11.66
N THR A 54 -9.29 -0.83 12.19
CA THR A 54 -10.69 -0.40 12.16
C THR A 54 -10.88 0.88 12.97
N GLY A 55 -11.49 1.89 12.34
CA GLY A 55 -11.71 3.21 12.94
C GLY A 55 -10.47 4.07 13.12
N LYS A 56 -9.28 3.58 12.70
CA LYS A 56 -8.02 4.33 12.77
C LYS A 56 -7.92 5.33 11.62
N LYS A 57 -7.26 6.46 11.86
CA LYS A 57 -6.89 7.41 10.81
C LYS A 57 -5.59 6.95 10.14
N ALA A 58 -5.66 6.63 8.86
CA ALA A 58 -4.51 6.17 8.09
C ALA A 58 -4.08 7.23 7.06
N LEU A 59 -2.79 7.58 7.07
CA LEU A 59 -2.18 8.52 6.15
C LEU A 59 -1.25 7.79 5.19
N VAL A 60 -1.50 7.87 3.88
CA VAL A 60 -0.58 7.38 2.86
C VAL A 60 0.17 8.55 2.23
N LEU A 61 1.44 8.69 2.58
CA LEU A 61 2.31 9.74 2.05
C LEU A 61 2.73 9.41 0.62
N ALA A 62 2.70 10.42 -0.26
CA ALA A 62 2.93 10.25 -1.69
C ALA A 62 2.02 9.16 -2.32
N GLY A 63 0.78 9.10 -1.86
CA GLY A 63 -0.17 8.01 -2.12
C GLY A 63 -0.74 7.94 -3.54
N THR A 64 -0.32 8.81 -4.46
CA THR A 64 -0.82 8.84 -5.85
C THR A 64 -0.13 7.82 -6.77
N GLY A 65 0.94 7.17 -6.31
CA GLY A 65 1.62 6.12 -7.06
C GLY A 65 0.90 4.76 -6.96
N PRO A 66 1.25 3.78 -7.81
CA PRO A 66 0.58 2.46 -7.84
C PRO A 66 0.51 1.76 -6.48
N VAL A 67 1.63 1.73 -5.74
CA VAL A 67 1.67 1.12 -4.40
C VAL A 67 0.83 1.92 -3.41
N GLY A 68 0.95 3.25 -3.41
CA GLY A 68 0.21 4.13 -2.51
C GLY A 68 -1.31 4.01 -2.68
N MET A 69 -1.79 3.98 -3.92
CA MET A 69 -3.22 3.84 -4.21
C MET A 69 -3.76 2.47 -3.77
N ARG A 70 -2.99 1.39 -3.95
CA ARG A 70 -3.35 0.06 -3.46
C ARG A 70 -3.32 -0.02 -1.93
N ALA A 71 -2.31 0.57 -1.29
CA ALA A 71 -2.23 0.62 0.17
C ALA A 71 -3.43 1.38 0.75
N ALA A 72 -3.81 2.51 0.16
CA ALA A 72 -5.02 3.25 0.55
C ALA A 72 -6.30 2.42 0.39
N GLY A 73 -6.44 1.66 -0.71
CA GLY A 73 -7.50 0.68 -0.92
C GLY A 73 -7.60 -0.33 0.23
N PHE A 74 -6.49 -1.02 0.52
CA PHE A 74 -6.45 -2.05 1.55
C PHE A 74 -6.66 -1.51 2.96
N LEU A 75 -6.10 -0.33 3.29
CA LEU A 75 -6.34 0.34 4.58
C LEU A 75 -7.83 0.65 4.76
N GLY A 76 -8.51 1.13 3.72
CA GLY A 76 -9.95 1.38 3.79
C GLY A 76 -10.79 0.10 3.87
N MET A 77 -10.38 -0.99 3.22
CA MET A 77 -11.01 -2.32 3.36
C MET A 77 -10.94 -2.85 4.80
N GLU A 78 -9.91 -2.48 5.56
CA GLU A 78 -9.78 -2.79 7.00
C GLU A 78 -10.58 -1.85 7.91
N GLY A 79 -11.30 -0.89 7.32
CA GLY A 79 -12.15 0.07 8.03
C GLY A 79 -11.42 1.30 8.56
N ALA A 80 -10.25 1.65 8.02
CA ALA A 80 -9.56 2.89 8.37
C ALA A 80 -10.17 4.12 7.66
N ASP A 81 -10.10 5.30 8.29
CA ASP A 81 -10.34 6.60 7.64
C ASP A 81 -9.07 7.04 6.91
N VAL A 82 -9.07 6.89 5.58
CA VAL A 82 -7.86 7.03 4.76
C VAL A 82 -7.73 8.43 4.17
N THR A 83 -6.56 9.02 4.37
CA THR A 83 -6.09 10.23 3.68
C THR A 83 -4.84 9.90 2.87
N ILE A 84 -4.77 10.36 1.62
CA ILE A 84 -3.57 10.28 0.79
C ILE A 84 -2.99 11.67 0.55
N THR A 85 -1.66 11.77 0.47
CA THR A 85 -1.00 13.03 0.12
C THR A 85 -0.40 12.99 -1.27
N SER A 86 -0.29 14.18 -1.87
CA SER A 86 0.52 14.42 -3.05
C SER A 86 1.16 15.81 -2.97
N ARG A 87 2.02 16.14 -3.94
CA ARG A 87 2.60 17.50 -4.03
C ARG A 87 1.56 18.61 -4.17
N THR A 88 0.35 18.30 -4.66
CA THR A 88 -0.77 19.25 -4.67
C THR A 88 -2.04 18.55 -4.15
N LYS A 89 -2.96 19.32 -3.56
CA LYS A 89 -4.20 18.76 -3.03
C LYS A 89 -5.07 18.18 -4.14
N GLU A 90 -5.14 18.86 -5.27
CA GLU A 90 -5.98 18.49 -6.42
C GLU A 90 -5.60 17.10 -6.95
N ARG A 91 -4.28 16.84 -7.12
CA ARG A 91 -3.78 15.53 -7.54
C ARG A 91 -4.08 14.43 -6.53
N ALA A 92 -4.05 14.75 -5.24
CA ALA A 92 -4.42 13.80 -4.20
C ALA A 92 -5.91 13.48 -4.25
N GLU A 93 -6.78 14.48 -4.46
CA GLU A 93 -8.23 14.30 -4.59
C GLU A 93 -8.62 13.54 -5.87
N GLU A 94 -7.94 13.78 -6.99
CA GLU A 94 -8.12 13.01 -8.22
C GLU A 94 -7.77 11.53 -8.01
N ALA A 95 -6.64 11.24 -7.40
CA ALA A 95 -6.25 9.88 -7.07
C ALA A 95 -7.21 9.22 -6.07
N ALA A 96 -7.70 9.99 -5.09
CA ALA A 96 -8.70 9.52 -4.13
C ALA A 96 -10.00 9.07 -4.81
N LYS A 97 -10.49 9.83 -5.80
CA LYS A 97 -11.67 9.43 -6.61
C LYS A 97 -11.43 8.14 -7.39
N VAL A 98 -10.22 7.91 -7.89
CA VAL A 98 -9.86 6.66 -8.58
C VAL A 98 -9.88 5.48 -7.61
N ILE A 99 -9.34 5.65 -6.40
CA ILE A 99 -9.37 4.62 -5.34
C ILE A 99 -10.81 4.34 -4.93
N GLU A 100 -11.62 5.38 -4.69
CA GLU A 100 -13.04 5.25 -4.34
C GLU A 100 -13.80 4.48 -5.41
N LYS A 101 -13.59 4.80 -6.69
CA LYS A 101 -14.20 4.07 -7.80
C LYS A 101 -13.75 2.60 -7.87
N ARG A 102 -12.49 2.28 -7.57
CA ARG A 102 -11.94 0.91 -7.66
C ARG A 102 -12.34 0.04 -6.48
N PHE A 103 -12.41 0.60 -5.27
CA PHE A 103 -12.55 -0.15 -4.01
C PHE A 103 -13.86 0.13 -3.27
N GLY A 104 -14.65 1.11 -3.68
CA GLY A 104 -15.92 1.48 -3.02
C GLY A 104 -15.72 2.13 -1.63
N ILE A 105 -14.53 2.66 -1.35
CA ILE A 105 -14.19 3.30 -0.07
C ILE A 105 -14.00 4.81 -0.23
N LYS A 106 -14.40 5.60 0.76
CA LYS A 106 -14.12 7.03 0.77
C LYS A 106 -12.66 7.29 1.13
N VAL A 107 -11.98 8.10 0.34
CA VAL A 107 -10.59 8.50 0.56
C VAL A 107 -10.49 10.03 0.47
N LYS A 108 -9.72 10.64 1.36
CA LYS A 108 -9.46 12.09 1.35
C LYS A 108 -8.12 12.40 0.67
N GLY A 109 -8.06 13.53 -0.03
CA GLY A 109 -6.82 14.07 -0.57
C GLY A 109 -6.30 15.24 0.26
N ALA A 110 -4.99 15.27 0.52
CA ALA A 110 -4.30 16.37 1.19
C ALA A 110 -3.02 16.80 0.46
N ALA A 111 -2.60 18.05 0.66
CA ALA A 111 -1.30 18.52 0.22
C ALA A 111 -0.18 17.94 1.11
N GLY A 112 0.98 17.72 0.52
CA GLY A 112 2.18 17.19 1.16
C GLY A 112 3.42 17.54 0.35
N SER A 113 3.49 18.78 -0.16
CA SER A 113 4.53 19.31 -1.02
C SER A 113 5.88 19.43 -0.32
N ASN A 114 5.86 19.77 0.97
CA ASN A 114 7.03 19.97 1.84
C ASN A 114 6.86 19.19 3.17
N ASP A 115 7.88 19.25 4.02
CA ASP A 115 7.88 18.54 5.30
C ASP A 115 6.81 19.07 6.25
N GLU A 116 6.55 20.38 6.24
CA GLU A 116 5.56 21.03 7.09
C GLU A 116 4.14 20.52 6.80
N GLU A 117 3.77 20.43 5.52
CA GLU A 117 2.47 19.91 5.10
C GLU A 117 2.34 18.42 5.41
N ARG A 118 3.40 17.63 5.21
CA ARG A 118 3.39 16.19 5.53
C ARG A 118 3.30 15.94 7.04
N ALA A 119 4.00 16.74 7.84
CA ALA A 119 3.91 16.70 9.31
C ALA A 119 2.52 17.14 9.80
N ALA A 120 1.94 18.19 9.19
CA ALA A 120 0.58 18.63 9.50
C ALA A 120 -0.46 17.54 9.19
N ALA A 121 -0.32 16.84 8.04
CA ALA A 121 -1.18 15.73 7.69
C ALA A 121 -1.00 14.52 8.63
N ALA A 122 0.21 14.30 9.15
CA ALA A 122 0.52 13.22 10.09
C ALA A 122 0.04 13.49 11.52
N LYS A 123 -0.30 14.74 11.87
CA LYS A 123 -0.64 15.15 13.24
C LYS A 123 -1.67 14.24 13.92
N ASP A 124 -2.76 13.93 13.23
CA ASP A 124 -3.87 13.12 13.76
C ASP A 124 -3.86 11.67 13.25
N ALA A 125 -2.81 11.26 12.52
CA ALA A 125 -2.74 9.92 11.96
C ALA A 125 -2.38 8.89 13.04
N ASN A 126 -3.05 7.74 13.03
CA ASN A 126 -2.67 6.59 13.84
C ASN A 126 -1.70 5.67 13.08
N VAL A 127 -1.86 5.60 11.76
CA VAL A 127 -1.06 4.75 10.87
C VAL A 127 -0.51 5.61 9.75
N ILE A 128 0.80 5.53 9.49
CA ILE A 128 1.44 6.25 8.38
C ILE A 128 2.12 5.25 7.44
N PHE A 129 1.79 5.33 6.15
CA PHE A 129 2.37 4.50 5.10
C PHE A 129 3.10 5.39 4.08
N ALA A 130 4.41 5.29 3.98
CA ALA A 130 5.23 6.05 3.02
C ALA A 130 5.38 5.28 1.71
N ALA A 131 4.81 5.81 0.62
CA ALA A 131 4.82 5.20 -0.71
C ALA A 131 5.54 6.08 -1.76
N GLY A 132 6.60 6.76 -1.33
CA GLY A 132 7.36 7.72 -2.14
C GLY A 132 8.22 7.09 -3.23
N ALA A 133 8.79 7.98 -4.05
CA ALA A 133 9.86 7.60 -4.96
C ALA A 133 11.09 7.07 -4.20
N ILE A 134 11.88 6.27 -4.90
CA ILE A 134 13.13 5.70 -4.39
C ILE A 134 14.08 6.82 -3.95
N GLY A 135 14.66 6.70 -2.75
CA GLY A 135 15.63 7.67 -2.23
C GLY A 135 15.03 9.03 -1.83
N VAL A 136 13.72 9.08 -1.55
CA VAL A 136 13.03 10.31 -1.11
C VAL A 136 12.51 10.13 0.30
N GLN A 137 12.95 11.00 1.21
CA GLN A 137 12.36 11.15 2.54
C GLN A 137 11.04 11.92 2.48
N LEU A 138 10.01 11.39 3.12
CA LEU A 138 8.67 11.98 3.18
C LEU A 138 8.28 12.40 4.60
N LEU A 139 8.72 11.68 5.63
CA LEU A 139 8.36 11.97 7.00
C LEU A 139 9.62 12.17 7.83
N PRO A 140 9.93 13.42 8.25
CA PRO A 140 11.07 13.65 9.11
C PRO A 140 10.85 13.05 10.50
N LYS A 141 11.94 12.78 11.20
CA LYS A 141 11.90 12.17 12.54
C LYS A 141 11.20 13.05 13.55
N SER A 142 11.13 14.37 13.34
CA SER A 142 10.38 15.27 14.23
C SER A 142 8.85 15.08 14.17
N ALA A 143 8.31 14.41 13.15
CA ALA A 143 6.88 14.38 12.88
C ALA A 143 6.13 13.15 13.44
N TRP A 144 6.82 12.13 13.97
CA TRP A 144 6.18 10.85 14.30
C TRP A 144 6.54 10.17 15.63
N PRO A 145 7.79 10.13 16.14
CA PRO A 145 8.15 9.41 17.35
C PRO A 145 7.51 10.01 18.60
N ASP A 146 7.38 11.33 18.66
CA ASP A 146 6.79 12.04 19.79
C ASP A 146 5.31 12.40 19.55
N ASN A 147 4.77 12.05 18.38
CA ASN A 147 3.35 12.24 18.09
C ASN A 147 2.53 11.21 18.90
N PRO A 148 1.67 11.64 19.84
CA PRO A 148 0.92 10.71 20.69
C PRO A 148 -0.13 9.88 19.93
N ASN A 149 -0.56 10.34 18.75
CA ASN A 149 -1.57 9.65 17.95
C ASN A 149 -0.99 8.50 17.13
N VAL A 150 0.26 8.61 16.69
CA VAL A 150 0.90 7.62 15.80
C VAL A 150 1.16 6.32 16.57
N GLU A 151 0.64 5.22 16.05
CA GLU A 151 0.79 3.89 16.63
C GLU A 151 1.64 2.97 15.77
N MET A 152 1.61 3.17 14.45
CA MET A 152 2.32 2.34 13.49
C MET A 152 2.80 3.13 12.27
N VAL A 153 3.96 2.75 11.74
CA VAL A 153 4.52 3.32 10.52
C VAL A 153 5.02 2.22 9.59
N ALA A 154 4.85 2.40 8.29
CA ALA A 154 5.38 1.51 7.27
C ALA A 154 6.00 2.32 6.13
N ASP A 155 7.15 1.88 5.63
CA ASP A 155 7.84 2.46 4.49
C ASP A 155 8.15 1.39 3.45
N VAL A 156 7.96 1.72 2.17
CA VAL A 156 8.30 0.84 1.04
C VAL A 156 9.50 1.34 0.22
N ASN A 157 10.14 2.43 0.62
CA ASN A 157 11.41 2.88 0.06
C ASN A 157 12.59 2.13 0.72
N ALA A 158 13.30 1.30 -0.05
CA ALA A 158 14.47 0.58 0.43
C ALA A 158 15.80 1.32 0.22
N GLN A 159 15.79 2.42 -0.55
CA GLN A 159 17.01 3.16 -0.86
C GLN A 159 17.12 4.39 0.04
N PRO A 160 18.25 4.57 0.76
CA PRO A 160 18.51 5.77 1.53
C PRO A 160 18.54 7.06 0.66
N PRO A 161 18.07 8.20 1.19
CA PRO A 161 17.34 8.33 2.46
C PRO A 161 15.99 7.60 2.38
N LEU A 162 15.62 6.92 3.48
CA LEU A 162 14.35 6.19 3.58
C LEU A 162 13.17 7.18 3.56
N GLY A 163 11.98 6.68 3.23
CA GLY A 163 10.75 7.48 3.23
C GLY A 163 10.35 7.98 4.61
N ILE A 164 10.61 7.19 5.65
CA ILE A 164 10.40 7.59 7.05
C ILE A 164 11.75 7.66 7.75
N GLU A 165 12.06 8.84 8.28
CA GLU A 165 13.31 9.05 9.00
C GLU A 165 13.25 8.43 10.39
N GLY A 166 14.33 7.77 10.82
CA GLY A 166 14.46 7.19 12.18
C GLY A 166 14.10 5.71 12.29
N ILE A 167 13.53 5.10 11.25
CA ILE A 167 13.36 3.64 11.14
C ILE A 167 14.53 3.01 10.35
N GLN A 168 14.62 1.67 10.35
CA GLN A 168 15.55 0.93 9.49
C GLN A 168 14.78 0.21 8.39
N ALA A 169 15.39 0.07 7.21
CA ALA A 169 14.78 -0.67 6.10
C ALA A 169 14.45 -2.13 6.46
N THR A 170 15.20 -2.73 7.39
CA THR A 170 15.01 -4.10 7.88
C THR A 170 13.98 -4.24 8.99
N ASP A 171 13.42 -3.13 9.50
CA ASP A 171 12.45 -3.20 10.59
C ASP A 171 11.23 -4.03 10.18
N LYS A 172 10.86 -4.97 11.05
CA LYS A 172 9.74 -5.88 10.82
C LYS A 172 8.92 -5.99 12.10
N GLY A 173 8.11 -4.99 12.35
CA GLY A 173 7.31 -4.89 13.57
C GLY A 173 8.16 -4.44 14.76
N LYS A 174 9.20 -3.64 14.52
CA LYS A 174 10.10 -3.17 15.57
C LYS A 174 9.40 -2.11 16.42
N ASP A 175 9.55 -2.20 17.74
CA ASP A 175 9.04 -1.19 18.65
C ASP A 175 9.96 0.03 18.73
N TYR A 176 9.35 1.20 18.66
CA TYR A 176 9.94 2.51 18.87
C TYR A 176 9.10 3.26 19.91
N ASN A 177 9.35 2.99 21.19
CA ASN A 177 8.63 3.58 22.32
C ASN A 177 7.11 3.37 22.23
N GLY A 178 6.67 2.14 21.97
CA GLY A 178 5.25 1.77 21.83
C GLY A 178 4.67 1.92 20.42
N LYS A 179 5.46 2.43 19.47
CA LYS A 179 5.09 2.56 18.05
C LYS A 179 5.72 1.45 17.22
N VAL A 180 4.95 0.82 16.35
CA VAL A 180 5.42 -0.32 15.55
C VAL A 180 5.90 0.15 14.18
N ALA A 181 7.13 -0.18 13.81
CA ALA A 181 7.72 0.21 12.53
C ALA A 181 7.95 -1.00 11.60
N PHE A 182 7.65 -0.79 10.32
CA PHE A 182 7.98 -1.69 9.22
C PHE A 182 8.79 -0.93 8.14
N GLY A 183 10.02 -1.37 7.90
CA GLY A 183 10.85 -0.88 6.80
C GLY A 183 10.63 -1.67 5.51
N ALA A 184 11.12 -1.12 4.41
CA ALA A 184 10.87 -1.66 3.07
C ALA A 184 11.37 -3.09 2.84
N LEU A 185 12.47 -3.51 3.48
CA LEU A 185 12.96 -4.89 3.42
C LEU A 185 12.17 -5.82 4.37
N GLY A 186 11.68 -5.29 5.49
CA GLY A 186 10.74 -6.00 6.36
C GLY A 186 9.43 -6.34 5.64
N VAL A 187 8.87 -5.36 4.92
CA VAL A 187 7.71 -5.54 4.01
C VAL A 187 8.09 -6.43 2.82
N GLY A 188 9.24 -6.17 2.22
CA GLY A 188 9.77 -6.88 1.05
C GLY A 188 9.91 -8.39 1.28
N GLY A 189 10.24 -8.80 2.51
CA GLY A 189 10.30 -10.21 2.89
C GLY A 189 8.95 -10.94 2.73
N LEU A 190 7.84 -10.33 3.17
CA LEU A 190 6.50 -10.89 2.96
C LEU A 190 6.08 -10.75 1.49
N LYS A 191 6.31 -9.59 0.88
CA LYS A 191 5.99 -9.34 -0.55
C LYS A 191 6.57 -10.41 -1.47
N LEU A 192 7.84 -10.79 -1.27
CA LEU A 192 8.50 -11.80 -2.11
C LEU A 192 7.87 -13.19 -1.94
N LYS A 193 7.51 -13.57 -0.70
CA LYS A 193 6.82 -14.84 -0.43
C LYS A 193 5.42 -14.83 -1.04
N LEU A 194 4.66 -13.76 -0.83
CA LEU A 194 3.32 -13.55 -1.36
C LEU A 194 3.29 -13.64 -2.88
N HIS A 195 4.17 -12.90 -3.57
CA HIS A 195 4.22 -12.91 -5.03
C HIS A 195 4.50 -14.33 -5.56
N ARG A 196 5.47 -15.07 -4.97
CA ARG A 196 5.75 -16.47 -5.35
C ARG A 196 4.56 -17.38 -5.11
N ALA A 197 3.85 -17.21 -3.99
CA ALA A 197 2.65 -17.98 -3.68
C ALA A 197 1.54 -17.71 -4.71
N CYS A 198 1.28 -16.45 -5.07
CA CYS A 198 0.30 -16.12 -6.11
C CYS A 198 0.62 -16.81 -7.44
N ILE A 199 1.90 -16.80 -7.87
CA ILE A 199 2.32 -17.50 -9.09
C ILE A 199 2.06 -19.00 -8.99
N GLY A 200 2.39 -19.64 -7.86
CA GLY A 200 2.09 -21.06 -7.63
C GLY A 200 0.59 -21.35 -7.74
N LYS A 201 -0.24 -20.53 -7.08
CA LYS A 201 -1.70 -20.68 -7.06
C LYS A 201 -2.37 -20.52 -8.42
N MET A 202 -1.77 -19.75 -9.34
CA MET A 202 -2.27 -19.68 -10.71
C MET A 202 -2.23 -21.03 -11.45
N PHE A 203 -1.43 -21.99 -10.99
CA PHE A 203 -1.36 -23.34 -11.58
C PHE A 203 -2.17 -24.39 -10.80
N GLU A 204 -2.77 -24.03 -9.67
CA GLU A 204 -3.64 -24.92 -8.90
C GLU A 204 -5.06 -25.00 -9.48
N SER A 205 -5.44 -24.03 -10.32
CA SER A 205 -6.75 -23.94 -10.98
C SER A 205 -6.66 -23.19 -12.31
N ALA A 206 -7.71 -23.29 -13.14
CA ALA A 206 -7.78 -22.59 -14.43
C ALA A 206 -8.62 -21.30 -14.38
N ASP A 207 -9.16 -20.91 -13.22
CA ASP A 207 -10.12 -19.82 -13.06
C ASP A 207 -9.75 -18.80 -11.97
N GLY A 208 -8.58 -18.94 -11.36
CA GLY A 208 -8.08 -18.00 -10.34
C GLY A 208 -7.80 -16.61 -10.92
N MET A 209 -8.43 -15.59 -10.36
CA MET A 209 -8.21 -14.18 -10.72
C MET A 209 -7.50 -13.49 -9.55
N PHE A 210 -6.22 -13.19 -9.70
CA PHE A 210 -5.40 -12.59 -8.65
C PHE A 210 -5.20 -11.10 -8.93
N ASP A 211 -6.14 -10.27 -8.48
CA ASP A 211 -5.96 -8.82 -8.39
C ASP A 211 -5.85 -8.41 -6.91
N ALA A 212 -6.09 -7.13 -6.62
CA ALA A 212 -5.90 -6.51 -5.31
C ALA A 212 -6.57 -7.30 -4.17
N GLU A 213 -7.83 -7.70 -4.32
CA GLU A 213 -8.61 -8.38 -3.28
C GLU A 213 -8.04 -9.76 -2.95
N GLU A 214 -7.82 -10.61 -3.95
CA GLU A 214 -7.33 -11.98 -3.73
C GLU A 214 -5.87 -11.99 -3.27
N ILE A 215 -5.05 -11.07 -3.80
CA ILE A 215 -3.66 -10.91 -3.35
C ILE A 215 -3.64 -10.42 -1.89
N TYR A 216 -4.54 -9.51 -1.50
CA TYR A 216 -4.60 -9.01 -0.13
C TYR A 216 -5.12 -10.06 0.85
N ALA A 217 -6.14 -10.84 0.46
CA ALA A 217 -6.63 -11.96 1.27
C ALA A 217 -5.51 -12.96 1.57
N LEU A 218 -4.75 -13.36 0.55
CA LEU A 218 -3.59 -14.24 0.72
C LEU A 218 -2.48 -13.58 1.56
N ALA A 219 -2.26 -12.27 1.42
CA ALA A 219 -1.29 -11.55 2.24
C ALA A 219 -1.64 -11.63 3.74
N LYS A 220 -2.92 -11.52 4.10
CA LYS A 220 -3.40 -11.64 5.49
C LYS A 220 -3.16 -13.03 6.06
N GLU A 221 -3.35 -14.08 5.26
CA GLU A 221 -3.05 -15.45 5.68
C GLU A 221 -1.55 -15.68 5.91
N MET A 222 -0.70 -15.00 5.15
CA MET A 222 0.76 -15.19 5.16
C MET A 222 1.52 -14.26 6.12
N ALA A 223 0.90 -13.19 6.60
CA ALA A 223 1.53 -12.17 7.45
C ALA A 223 1.93 -12.71 8.82
#